data_AF-A0A392QQQ2-F1
#
_entry.id   AF-A0A392QQQ2-F1
#
_cell.length_a   1.000
_cell.length_b   1.000
_cell.length_c   1.000
_cell.angle_alpha   90.00
_cell.angle_beta   90.00
_cell.angle_gamma   90.00
#
_symmetry.space_group_name_H-M   'P 1'
#
loop_
_entity.id
_entity.type
_entity.pdbx_description
1 polymer ?
#
loop_
_entity_poly.entity_id
_entity_poly.type
_entity_poly.pdbx_seq_one_letter_code
_entity_poly.pdbx_strand_id
1 'polypeptide(L)'
;EEKLGEQGSSGMRSQIHLFWGNMLFERSQVEFKLGMSDWKRKLDASVERFKIAGASQADVSTVLNKHCSNGNAKDGEIKGSSRTPNVIKMMK
;
A
#
# COMPACT_ATOMS: atom_id res chain seq x y z
N GLU A 1 10.08 23.00 -29.06
CA GLU A 1 9.19 21.91 -28.58
C GLU A 1 9.89 20.78 -27.82
N GLU A 2 11.22 20.63 -27.87
CA GLU A 2 11.94 19.51 -27.23
C GLU A 2 11.87 19.49 -25.68
N LYS A 3 11.83 20.66 -25.03
CA LYS A 3 11.78 20.76 -23.55
C LYS A 3 10.50 20.24 -22.90
N LEU A 4 9.38 20.22 -23.60
CA LEU A 4 8.09 19.76 -23.01
C LEU A 4 8.03 18.23 -22.94
N GLY A 5 8.63 17.53 -23.91
CA GLY A 5 8.63 16.07 -23.98
C GLY A 5 9.48 15.42 -22.87
N GLU A 6 10.62 16.02 -22.53
CA GLU A 6 11.49 15.52 -21.46
C GLU A 6 10.88 15.71 -20.06
N GLN A 7 10.25 16.86 -19.80
CA GLN A 7 9.58 17.09 -18.52
C GLN A 7 8.34 16.20 -18.34
N GLY A 8 7.57 15.99 -19.41
CA GLY A 8 6.43 15.05 -19.42
C GLY A 8 6.88 13.60 -19.18
N SER A 9 7.94 13.17 -19.86
CA SER A 9 8.52 11.82 -19.69
C SER A 9 9.09 11.59 -18.29
N SER A 10 9.76 12.60 -17.72
CA SER A 10 10.26 12.52 -16.33
C SER A 10 9.12 12.43 -15.31
N GLY A 11 8.05 13.21 -15.49
CA GLY A 11 6.87 13.18 -14.62
C GLY A 11 6.13 11.84 -14.69
N MET A 12 5.88 11.35 -15.91
CA MET A 12 5.22 10.06 -16.12
C MET A 12 6.04 8.89 -15.54
N ARG A 13 7.37 8.89 -15.72
CA ARG A 13 8.26 7.88 -15.14
C ARG A 13 8.22 7.89 -13.62
N SER A 14 8.30 9.07 -12.99
CA SER A 14 8.18 9.20 -11.54
C SER A 14 6.84 8.65 -11.05
N GLN A 15 5.73 9.01 -11.71
CA GLN A 15 4.39 8.57 -11.34
C GLN A 15 4.21 7.04 -11.45
N ILE A 16 4.76 6.41 -12.49
CA ILE A 16 4.77 4.94 -12.63
C ILE A 16 5.52 4.30 -11.45
N HIS A 17 6.67 4.86 -11.07
CA HIS A 17 7.43 4.37 -9.92
C HIS A 17 6.68 4.55 -8.60
N LEU A 18 5.93 5.65 -8.40
CA LEU A 18 5.07 5.81 -7.22
C LEU A 18 3.98 4.75 -7.16
N PHE A 19 3.28 4.49 -8.26
CA PHE A 19 2.25 3.45 -8.32
C PHE A 19 2.83 2.07 -8.04
N TRP A 20 3.99 1.74 -8.64
CA TRP A 20 4.65 0.46 -8.40
C TRP A 20 5.10 0.34 -6.95
N GLY A 21 5.68 1.39 -6.36
CA GLY A 21 6.01 1.43 -4.94
C GLY A 21 4.80 1.13 -4.07
N ASN A 22 3.69 1.83 -4.28
CA ASN A 22 2.45 1.60 -3.52
C ASN A 22 1.92 0.17 -3.67
N MET A 23 1.91 -0.40 -4.88
CA MET A 23 1.48 -1.79 -5.08
C MET A 23 2.36 -2.79 -4.31
N LEU A 24 3.67 -2.57 -4.26
CA LEU A 24 4.59 -3.42 -3.49
C LEU A 24 4.40 -3.24 -1.99
N PHE A 25 4.15 -2.01 -1.53
CA PHE A 25 3.83 -1.71 -0.13
C PHE A 25 2.57 -2.45 0.33
N GLU A 26 1.47 -2.31 -0.41
CA GLU A 26 0.22 -2.99 -0.08
C GLU A 26 0.37 -4.52 -0.09
N ARG A 27 1.10 -5.05 -1.07
CA ARG A 27 1.42 -6.48 -1.12
C ARG A 27 2.23 -6.93 0.11
N SER A 28 3.23 -6.14 0.52
CA SER A 28 4.00 -6.41 1.74
C SER A 28 3.10 -6.46 2.98
N GLN A 29 2.14 -5.54 3.09
CA GLN A 29 1.20 -5.53 4.22
C GLN A 29 0.34 -6.81 4.26
N VAL A 30 -0.17 -7.24 3.11
CA VAL A 30 -0.96 -8.48 3.00
C VAL A 30 -0.10 -9.71 3.32
N GLU A 31 1.09 -9.81 2.74
CA GLU A 31 2.01 -10.93 2.99
C GLU A 31 2.44 -11.01 4.46
N PHE A 32 2.66 -9.87 5.14
CA PHE A 32 2.93 -9.83 6.57
C PHE A 32 1.75 -10.37 7.40
N LYS A 33 0.53 -9.90 7.13
CA LYS A 33 -0.68 -10.36 7.84
C LYS A 33 -0.96 -11.85 7.62
N LEU A 34 -0.54 -12.41 6.49
CA LEU A 34 -0.65 -13.84 6.17
C LEU A 34 0.53 -14.68 6.69
N GLY A 35 1.53 -14.07 7.35
CA GLY A 35 2.69 -14.78 7.88
C GLY A 35 3.68 -15.29 6.81
N MET A 36 3.64 -14.73 5.59
CA MET A 36 4.54 -15.15 4.50
C MET A 36 5.93 -14.54 4.69
N SER A 37 7.00 -15.32 4.60
CA SER A 37 8.37 -14.85 4.88
C SER A 37 8.91 -13.74 3.96
N ASP A 38 8.34 -13.61 2.76
CA ASP A 38 8.84 -12.74 1.70
C ASP A 38 8.42 -11.26 1.82
N TRP A 39 7.54 -10.91 2.77
CA TRP A 39 6.97 -9.56 2.89
C TRP A 39 8.06 -8.47 2.97
N LYS A 40 9.15 -8.72 3.71
CA LYS A 40 10.27 -7.74 3.85
C LYS A 40 10.90 -7.40 2.52
N ARG A 41 11.11 -8.38 1.65
CA ARG A 41 11.68 -8.17 0.31
C ARG A 41 10.75 -7.31 -0.56
N LYS A 42 9.44 -7.42 -0.37
CA LYS A 42 8.46 -6.56 -1.05
C LYS A 42 8.48 -5.14 -0.48
N LEU A 43 8.63 -4.98 0.83
CA LEU A 43 8.78 -3.67 1.47
C LEU A 43 10.04 -2.95 0.99
N ASP A 44 11.18 -3.64 0.94
CA ASP A 44 12.44 -3.08 0.44
C ASP A 44 12.32 -2.64 -1.02
N ALA A 45 11.71 -3.46 -1.86
CA ALA A 45 11.45 -3.12 -3.27
C ALA A 45 10.49 -1.92 -3.41
N SER A 46 9.49 -1.78 -2.52
CA SER A 46 8.62 -0.61 -2.47
C SER A 46 9.42 0.67 -2.19
N VAL A 47 10.31 0.62 -1.20
CA VAL A 47 11.17 1.76 -0.82
C VAL A 47 12.08 2.17 -1.97
N GLU A 48 12.66 1.21 -2.67
CA GLU A 48 13.48 1.48 -3.86
C GLU A 48 12.68 2.23 -4.94
N ARG A 49 11.43 1.82 -5.20
CA ARG A 49 10.57 2.48 -6.19
C ARG A 49 10.23 3.91 -5.78
N PHE A 50 9.94 4.17 -4.50
CA PHE A 50 9.73 5.54 -4.02
C PHE A 50 10.96 6.43 -4.20
N LYS A 51 12.16 5.90 -3.94
CA LYS A 51 13.42 6.62 -4.18
C LYS A 51 13.62 6.95 -5.66
N ILE A 52 13.37 6.00 -6.57
CA ILE A 52 13.47 6.23 -8.02
C ILE A 52 12.43 7.27 -8.49
N ALA A 53 11.26 7.32 -7.85
CA ALA A 53 10.27 8.35 -8.12
C ALA A 53 10.67 9.75 -7.63
N GLY A 54 11.75 9.89 -6.86
CA GLY A 54 12.18 11.16 -6.28
C GLY A 54 11.46 11.52 -4.97
N ALA A 55 10.86 10.56 -4.28
CA ALA A 55 10.27 10.80 -2.96
C ALA A 55 11.35 11.17 -1.93
N SER A 56 11.05 12.12 -1.04
CA SER A 56 11.98 12.52 0.01
C SER A 56 12.17 11.40 1.04
N GLN A 57 13.32 11.40 1.74
CA GLN A 57 13.56 10.41 2.80
C GLN A 57 12.51 10.52 3.92
N ALA A 58 12.01 11.74 4.21
CA ALA A 58 10.98 11.97 5.22
C ALA A 58 9.63 11.35 4.80
N ASP A 59 9.24 11.49 3.54
CA ASP A 59 8.01 10.89 3.02
C ASP A 59 8.09 9.36 3.02
N VAL A 60 9.23 8.82 2.57
CA VAL A 60 9.50 7.37 2.59
C VAL A 60 9.46 6.82 4.01
N SER A 61 10.07 7.51 4.98
CA SER A 61 10.00 7.14 6.40
C SER A 61 8.58 7.17 6.95
N THR A 62 7.79 8.17 6.56
CA THR A 62 6.38 8.28 6.97
C THR A 62 5.54 7.13 6.43
N VAL A 63 5.75 6.72 5.17
CA VAL A 63 5.07 5.56 4.57
C VAL A 63 5.51 4.26 5.24
N LEU A 64 6.82 4.07 5.44
CA LEU A 64 7.38 2.90 6.12
C LEU A 64 6.82 2.73 7.52
N ASN A 65 6.70 3.84 8.26
CA ASN A 65 6.12 3.81 9.59
C ASN A 65 4.72 3.22 9.57
N LYS A 66 3.89 3.47 8.54
CA LYS A 66 2.51 2.96 8.46
C LYS A 66 2.40 1.45 8.23
N HIS A 67 3.49 0.76 7.93
CA HIS A 67 3.45 -0.68 7.65
C HIS A 67 2.96 -1.46 8.87
N CYS A 68 2.04 -2.40 8.67
CA CYS A 68 1.42 -3.18 9.75
C CYS A 68 2.38 -4.01 10.60
N SER A 69 3.60 -4.26 10.14
CA SER A 69 4.66 -4.86 10.95
C SER A 69 5.13 -4.01 12.13
N ASN A 70 4.89 -2.71 12.12
CA ASN A 70 5.36 -1.78 13.14
C ASN A 70 4.39 -1.66 14.33
N GLY A 71 3.29 -2.42 14.33
CA GLY A 71 2.29 -2.41 15.40
C GLY A 71 1.46 -1.12 15.50
N ASN A 72 1.66 -0.17 14.58
CA ASN A 72 0.94 1.12 14.54
C ASN A 72 -0.12 1.19 13.43
N ALA A 73 -0.23 0.16 12.59
CA ALA A 73 -1.31 0.09 11.62
C ALA A 73 -2.60 -0.07 12.41
N LYS A 74 -3.36 1.02 12.50
CA LYS A 74 -4.75 0.96 12.93
C LYS A 74 -5.43 0.02 11.95
N ASP A 75 -5.70 -1.20 12.41
CA ASP A 75 -6.55 -2.11 11.66
C ASP A 75 -7.83 -1.34 11.35
N GLY A 76 -8.11 -1.13 10.06
CA GLY A 76 -9.35 -0.53 9.63
C GLY A 76 -10.46 -1.39 10.21
N GLU A 77 -11.13 -0.88 11.23
CA GLU A 77 -12.34 -1.46 11.79
C GLU A 77 -13.33 -1.61 10.64
N ILE A 78 -13.44 -2.83 10.11
CA ILE A 78 -14.50 -3.19 9.19
C ILE A 78 -15.75 -3.24 10.08
N LYS A 79 -16.40 -2.09 10.27
CA LYS A 79 -17.70 -2.03 10.96
C LYS A 79 -18.60 -3.06 10.31
N GLY A 80 -19.02 -4.03 11.12
CA GLY A 80 -19.66 -5.25 10.66
C GLY A 80 -20.78 -4.99 9.67
N SER A 81 -20.69 -5.62 8.50
CA SER A 81 -21.90 -6.03 7.81
C SER A 81 -22.51 -7.16 8.64
N SER A 82 -23.41 -6.78 9.54
CA SER A 82 -24.25 -7.69 10.30
C SER A 82 -24.94 -8.65 9.33
N ARG A 83 -24.54 -9.92 9.34
CA ARG A 83 -25.35 -11.00 8.79
C ARG A 83 -26.71 -10.95 9.49
N THR A 84 -27.76 -10.56 8.78
CA THR A 84 -29.13 -10.70 9.26
C THR A 84 -29.46 -12.19 9.38
N PRO A 85 -29.92 -12.69 10.53
CA PRO A 85 -30.47 -14.02 10.60
C PRO A 85 -31.81 -14.04 9.88
N ASN A 86 -31.94 -15.01 8.98
CA ASN A 86 -33.11 -15.31 8.17
C ASN A 86 -34.36 -15.50 9.07
N VAL A 87 -35.40 -14.67 8.90
CA VAL A 87 -36.62 -14.63 9.72
C VAL A 87 -37.59 -15.80 9.46
N ILE A 88 -37.13 -16.88 8.83
CA ILE A 88 -37.93 -18.10 8.70
C ILE A 88 -37.94 -18.79 10.06
N LYS A 89 -39.12 -18.76 10.71
CA LYS A 89 -39.52 -19.45 11.95
C LYS A 89 -39.49 -18.56 13.20
N MET A 90 -40.63 -17.97 13.54
CA MET A 90 -41.50 -18.48 14.61
C MET A 90 -42.69 -17.52 14.81
N MET A 91 -43.68 -17.60 13.91
CA MET A 91 -45.04 -17.17 14.24
C MET A 91 -45.83 -18.44 14.54
N LYS A 92 -46.16 -18.60 15.81
CA LYS A 92 -47.13 -19.53 16.36
C LYS A 92 -48.06 -18.70 17.23
#